data_AF-A0A0B1S638-F1
#
_entry.id   AF-A0A0B1S638-F1
#
_cell.length_a   1.000
_cell.length_b   1.000
_cell.length_c   1.000
_cell.angle_alpha   90.00
_cell.angle_beta   90.00
_cell.angle_gamma   90.00
#
_symmetry.space_group_name_H-M   'P 1'
#
loop_
_entity.id
_entity.type
_entity.pdbx_description
1 polymer ?
#
loop_
_entity_poly.entity_id
_entity_poly.type
_entity_poly.pdbx_seq_one_letter_code
_entity_poly.pdbx_strand_id
1 'polypeptide(L)' 'MCSSVVNECATTNNECSQFAKCVDLTEGYTCQCLEGYVDVSSKHKLPPGRRCSQCKTIRTFSEVCGYV' A
#
# COMPACT_ATOMS: atom_id res chain seq x y z
N MET A 1 18.01 22.41 -14.59
CA MET A 1 17.31 21.16 -14.98
C MET A 1 16.14 20.99 -14.03
N CYS A 2 14.90 21.10 -14.51
CA CYS A 2 13.74 20.86 -13.66
C CYS A 2 13.51 19.35 -13.68
N SER A 3 13.91 18.66 -12.61
CA SER A 3 13.51 17.27 -12.42
C SER A 3 12.02 17.34 -12.13
N SER A 4 11.18 17.06 -13.12
CA SER A 4 9.76 16.85 -12.92
C SER A 4 9.66 15.75 -11.87
N VAL A 5 9.38 16.15 -10.63
CA VAL A 5 8.90 15.23 -9.60
C VAL A 5 7.59 14.72 -10.18
N VAL A 6 7.66 13.61 -10.92
CA VAL A 6 6.48 12.95 -11.41
C VAL A 6 5.77 12.55 -10.14
N ASN A 7 4.68 13.26 -9.84
CA ASN A 7 3.88 12.91 -8.69
C ASN A 7 3.14 11.65 -9.10
N GLU A 8 3.80 10.51 -8.90
CA GLU A 8 3.28 9.19 -9.21
C GLU A 8 1.96 8.94 -8.47
N CYS A 9 1.73 9.67 -7.37
CA CYS A 9 0.44 9.71 -6.67
C CYS A 9 -0.66 10.53 -7.38
N ALA A 10 -0.32 11.61 -8.09
CA ALA A 10 -1.26 12.40 -8.90
C ALA A 10 -1.53 11.77 -10.27
N THR A 11 -0.65 10.86 -10.68
CA THR A 11 -0.81 10.05 -11.89
C THR A 11 -1.49 8.74 -11.51
N THR A 12 -2.42 8.21 -12.30
CA THR A 12 -3.05 6.90 -12.05
C THR A 12 -2.07 5.71 -12.21
N ASN A 13 -0.77 6.00 -12.31
CA ASN A 13 0.30 5.05 -12.58
C ASN A 13 0.99 4.58 -11.28
N ASN A 14 0.50 5.00 -10.11
CA ASN A 14 0.90 4.38 -8.87
C ASN A 14 0.33 2.96 -8.78
N GLU A 15 1.18 1.94 -8.82
CA GLU A 15 0.76 0.56 -8.52
C GLU A 15 0.32 0.36 -7.04
N CYS A 16 0.02 1.43 -6.29
CA CYS A 16 -0.49 1.36 -4.93
C CYS A 16 -1.80 0.57 -4.89
N SER A 17 -2.07 -0.09 -3.77
CA SER A 17 -3.36 -0.77 -3.59
C SER A 17 -4.49 0.25 -3.60
N GLN A 18 -5.68 -0.14 -4.08
CA GLN A 18 -6.90 0.68 -3.98
C GLN A 18 -7.25 1.07 -2.52
N PHE A 19 -6.75 0.30 -1.56
CA PHE A 19 -6.90 0.56 -0.12
C PHE A 19 -5.61 1.10 0.52
N ALA A 20 -4.72 1.68 -0.28
CA ALA A 20 -3.53 2.38 0.17
C ALA A 20 -3.64 3.86 -0.17
N LYS A 21 -3.11 4.69 0.73
CA LYS A 21 -2.83 6.09 0.48
C LYS A 21 -1.44 6.21 -0.16
N CYS A 22 -1.37 6.86 -1.30
CA CYS A 22 -0.10 7.22 -1.92
C CYS A 22 0.48 8.46 -1.24
N VAL A 23 1.76 8.41 -0.89
CA VAL A 23 2.52 9.50 -0.26
C VAL A 23 3.73 9.77 -1.12
N ASP A 24 3.74 10.93 -1.76
CA ASP A 24 4.86 11.40 -2.56
C ASP A 24 6.03 11.79 -1.62
N LEU A 25 7.23 11.30 -1.92
CA LEU A 25 8.44 11.54 -1.14
C LEU A 25 9.42 12.38 -1.95
N THR A 26 10.38 13.01 -1.29
CA THR A 26 11.45 13.76 -1.97
C THR A 26 12.25 12.89 -2.93
N GLU A 27 12.37 11.58 -2.63
CA GLU A 27 12.91 10.55 -3.52
C GLU A 27 11.86 9.48 -3.80
N GLY A 28 11.01 9.71 -4.80
CA GLY A 28 10.02 8.76 -5.29
C GLY A 28 8.68 8.85 -4.55
N TYR A 29 8.01 7.71 -4.38
CA TYR A 29 6.72 7.64 -3.69
C TYR A 29 6.63 6.37 -2.85
N THR A 30 5.82 6.42 -1.80
CA THR A 30 5.49 5.25 -0.98
C THR A 30 3.99 5.08 -0.87
N CYS A 31 3.56 3.83 -0.74
CA CYS A 31 2.16 3.48 -0.54
C CYS A 31 1.98 3.07 0.92
N GLN A 32 1.00 3.65 1.61
CA GLN A 32 0.69 3.33 2.99
C GLN A 32 -0.74 2.80 3.09
N CYS A 33 -0.93 1.56 3.57
CA CYS A 33 -2.27 0.99 3.74
C CYS A 33 -3.14 1.87 4.66
N LEU A 34 -4.42 1.98 4.32
CA LEU A 34 -5.40 2.69 5.14
C LEU A 34 -5.55 2.02 6.51
N GLU A 35 -6.03 2.78 7.49
CA GLU A 35 -6.32 2.24 8.81
C GLU A 35 -7.33 1.08 8.73
N GLY A 36 -7.04 -0.02 9.44
CA GLY A 36 -7.81 -1.26 9.35
C GLY A 36 -7.41 -2.20 8.20
N TYR A 37 -6.43 -1.82 7.39
CA TYR A 37 -5.82 -2.68 6.37
C TYR A 37 -4.40 -3.07 6.75
N VAL A 38 -4.04 -4.31 6.42
CA VAL A 38 -2.71 -4.87 6.66
C VAL A 38 -1.97 -4.93 5.35
N ASP A 39 -0.71 -4.54 5.36
CA ASP A 39 0.16 -4.76 4.21
C ASP A 39 0.44 -6.26 4.06
N VAL A 40 0.02 -6.81 2.93
CA VAL A 40 0.34 -8.18 2.52
C VAL A 40 1.28 -8.18 1.31
N SER A 41 1.88 -7.04 0.98
CA SER A 41 2.82 -6.90 -0.13
C SER A 41 4.02 -7.84 0.06
N SER A 42 4.49 -8.01 1.29
CA SER A 42 5.56 -8.98 1.62
C SER A 42 5.22 -10.42 1.27
N LYS A 43 3.95 -10.84 1.32
CA LYS A 43 3.53 -12.20 0.91
C LYS A 43 3.73 -12.45 -0.58
N HIS A 44 3.75 -11.39 -1.38
CA HIS A 44 3.87 -11.44 -2.84
C HIS A 44 5.21 -10.92 -3.35
N LYS A 45 6.21 -10.70 -2.47
CA LYS A 45 7.50 -10.08 -2.81
C LYS A 45 7.35 -8.69 -3.48
N LEU A 46 6.31 -7.95 -3.12
CA LEU A 46 6.04 -6.60 -3.62
C LEU A 46 6.52 -5.56 -2.60
N PRO A 47 6.84 -4.33 -3.05
CA PRO A 47 7.10 -3.22 -2.14
C PRO A 47 5.86 -2.90 -1.29
N PRO A 48 6.04 -2.37 -0.07
CA PRO A 48 4.94 -2.11 0.86
C PRO A 48 3.89 -1.15 0.30
N GLY A 49 2.64 -1.37 0.69
CA GLY A 49 1.44 -0.63 0.29
C GLY A 49 0.94 -0.90 -1.14
N ARG A 50 1.55 -1.83 -1.87
CA ARG A 50 1.04 -2.31 -3.17
C ARG A 50 -0.17 -3.23 -3.00
N ARG A 51 -0.22 -3.98 -1.90
CA ARG A 51 -1.30 -4.92 -1.61
C ARG A 51 -1.74 -4.79 -0.16
N CYS A 52 -2.84 -4.08 0.04
CA CYS A 52 -3.48 -3.90 1.33
C CYS A 52 -4.69 -4.82 1.44
N SER A 53 -4.71 -5.67 2.46
CA SER A 53 -5.82 -6.59 2.72
C SER A 53 -6.56 -6.14 3.98
N GLN A 54 -7.89 -6.14 3.95
CA GLN A 54 -8.68 -5.67 5.09
C GLN A 54 -8.55 -6.68 6.23
N CYS A 55 -8.15 -6.22 7.41
CA CYS A 55 -8.18 -7.05 8.61
C CYS A 55 -9.64 -7.13 9.09
N LYS A 56 -10.49 -7.92 8.43
CA LYS A 56 -11.94 -7.86 8.65
C LYS A 56 -12.41 -8.27 10.04
N THR A 57 -11.63 -8.97 10.87
CA THR A 57 -12.20 -9.50 12.11
C THR A 57 -11.21 -9.65 13.26
N ILE A 58 -11.42 -8.86 14.32
CA ILE A 58 -10.88 -9.03 15.69
C ILE A 58 -11.53 -10.22 16.43
N ARG A 59 -11.51 -11.41 15.85
CA ARG A 59 -11.96 -12.62 16.55
C ARG A 59 -10.84 -13.66 16.46
N THR A 60 -10.16 -13.78 17.61
CA THR A 60 -9.26 -14.85 18.08
C THR A 60 -7.84 -14.93 17.48
N PHE A 61 -6.89 -14.34 18.22
CA PHE A 61 -5.47 -14.64 18.49
C PHE A 61 -4.55 -15.43 17.52
N SER A 62 -4.94 -15.83 16.32
CA SER A 62 -3.99 -16.40 15.35
C SER A 62 -4.49 -16.16 13.93
N GLU A 63 -3.55 -16.06 13.00
CA GLU A 63 -3.76 -16.13 11.56
C GLU A 63 -4.03 -14.78 10.86
N VAL A 64 -2.91 -14.11 10.57
CA VAL A 64 -2.51 -13.70 9.21
C VAL A 64 -3.69 -13.32 8.32
N CYS A 65 -3.87 -12.01 8.09
CA CYS A 65 -4.80 -11.40 7.13
C CYS A 65 -5.17 -12.35 5.97
N GLY A 66 -6.21 -13.17 6.20
CA GLY A 66 -6.58 -14.28 5.33
C GLY A 66 -7.42 -13.77 4.18
N TYR A 67 -6.85 -13.86 2.99
CA TYR A 67 -7.55 -13.79 1.71
C TYR A 67 -8.57 -14.94 1.69
N VAL A 68 -9.87 -14.61 1.73
CA VAL A 68 -10.95 -15.55 1.39
C VAL A 68 -10.72 -16.12 -0.01
#